data_AF-A0A258IP16-F1
#
_entry.id   AF-A0A258IP16-F1
#
_cell.length_a   1.000
_cell.length_b   1.000
_cell.length_c   1.000
_cell.angle_alpha   90.00
_cell.angle_beta   90.00
_cell.angle_gamma   90.00
#
_symmetry.space_group_name_H-M   'P 1'
#
loop_
_entity.id
_entity.type
_entity.pdbx_description
1 polymer ?
#
loop_
_entity_poly.entity_id
_entity_poly.type
_entity_poly.pdbx_seq_one_letter_code
_entity_poly.pdbx_strand_id
1 'polypeptide(L)'
;MSRTHHAMVWAFAAATLALSACSDQNVQNPPPPPAVGSETRTPAAPAPAPAPMPPEQTLGGDGSQIQLSALTSADMQANPIQGELACSFAANGETLLIAQGNVASKDAAQGLVKVTGYVERIAAPGGFDGMLKGANFTGAGKTILIAVDGPATGGGESPPSPATLTYQRADGASRVIPGTWTCGP
;
A
#
# COMPACT_ATOMS: atom_id res chain seq x y z
N MET A 1 -14.79 -23.17 -51.35
CA MET A 1 -15.74 -22.08 -51.65
C MET A 1 -15.09 -20.77 -51.24
N SER A 2 -14.65 -19.96 -52.21
CA SER A 2 -14.19 -18.58 -52.02
C SER A 2 -15.34 -17.66 -51.61
N ARG A 3 -15.05 -16.64 -50.79
CA ARG A 3 -15.54 -15.25 -50.94
C ARG A 3 -14.78 -14.33 -49.97
N THR A 4 -13.78 -13.59 -50.44
CA THR A 4 -13.79 -12.18 -50.91
C THR A 4 -13.83 -11.12 -49.80
N HIS A 5 -12.74 -10.33 -49.79
CA HIS A 5 -12.42 -9.05 -49.14
C HIS A 5 -13.57 -8.08 -48.87
N HIS A 6 -13.47 -7.31 -47.78
CA HIS A 6 -13.83 -5.88 -47.73
C HIS A 6 -12.68 -5.09 -47.09
N ALA A 7 -12.20 -4.08 -47.81
CA ALA A 7 -11.25 -3.07 -47.39
C ALA A 7 -11.98 -1.79 -46.97
N MET A 8 -11.19 -0.76 -46.62
CA MET A 8 -11.54 0.67 -46.50
C MET A 8 -11.87 1.11 -45.06
N VAL A 9 -10.88 1.65 -44.33
CA VAL A 9 -10.45 3.08 -44.27
C VAL A 9 -11.50 3.94 -43.58
N TRP A 10 -11.06 4.86 -42.70
CA TRP A 10 -11.38 6.30 -42.75
C TRP A 10 -10.61 7.01 -41.63
N ALA A 11 -9.91 8.05 -42.06
CA ALA A 11 -9.11 8.96 -41.26
C ALA A 11 -9.99 10.07 -40.68
N PHE A 12 -9.65 10.57 -39.50
CA PHE A 12 -9.98 11.93 -39.10
C PHE A 12 -8.83 12.56 -38.32
N ALA A 13 -8.34 13.66 -38.89
CA ALA A 13 -7.38 14.59 -38.31
C ALA A 13 -8.14 15.75 -37.64
N ALA A 14 -7.58 16.31 -36.56
CA ALA A 14 -7.55 17.76 -36.29
C ALA A 14 -6.75 18.05 -35.02
N ALA A 15 -5.61 18.70 -35.20
CA ALA A 15 -4.81 19.31 -34.15
C ALA A 15 -5.30 20.74 -33.89
N THR A 16 -5.34 21.17 -32.63
CA THR A 16 -5.44 22.59 -32.27
C THR A 16 -4.46 22.90 -31.14
N LEU A 17 -3.33 23.51 -31.54
CA LEU A 17 -2.41 24.25 -30.69
C LEU A 17 -2.95 25.66 -30.48
N ALA A 18 -3.04 26.13 -29.24
CA ALA A 18 -3.18 27.55 -28.93
C ALA A 18 -2.17 27.91 -27.83
N LEU A 19 -1.01 28.44 -28.24
CA LEU A 19 -0.12 29.19 -27.37
C LEU A 19 -0.64 30.62 -27.28
N SER A 20 -1.03 31.07 -26.09
CA SER A 20 -1.20 32.48 -25.78
C SER A 20 0.01 32.96 -24.99
N ALA A 21 0.99 33.51 -25.70
CA ALA A 21 2.06 34.34 -25.15
C ALA A 21 1.72 35.80 -25.45
N CYS A 22 1.63 36.65 -24.42
CA CYS A 22 1.70 38.10 -24.55
C CYS A 22 2.51 38.65 -23.38
N SER A 23 3.50 39.45 -23.76
CA SER A 23 4.56 40.03 -22.95
C SER A 23 4.15 41.32 -22.23
N ASP A 24 4.92 41.62 -21.17
CA ASP A 24 5.30 42.93 -20.61
C ASP A 24 4.37 44.13 -20.77
N GLN A 25 3.98 44.77 -19.66
CA GLN A 25 4.24 46.20 -19.41
C GLN A 25 4.36 46.53 -17.91
N ASN A 26 5.56 46.97 -17.55
CA ASN A 26 5.95 47.87 -16.47
C ASN A 26 4.80 48.80 -15.99
N VAL A 27 4.37 48.61 -14.74
CA VAL A 27 3.58 49.60 -14.00
C VAL A 27 4.34 49.95 -12.72
N GLN A 28 4.81 51.19 -12.70
CA GLN A 28 5.26 52.00 -11.56
C GLN A 28 4.96 51.43 -10.16
N ASN A 29 6.02 51.25 -9.38
CA ASN A 29 5.95 51.10 -7.93
C ASN A 29 5.19 52.28 -7.30
N PRO A 30 4.10 52.05 -6.53
CA PRO A 30 3.55 53.07 -5.65
C PRO A 30 4.53 53.37 -4.49
N PRO A 31 4.53 54.61 -3.95
CA PRO A 31 5.41 54.98 -2.84
C PRO A 31 5.10 54.13 -1.60
N PRO A 32 6.11 53.84 -0.76
CA PRO A 32 5.92 52.98 0.40
C PRO A 32 4.90 53.60 1.37
N PRO A 33 4.02 52.78 1.97
CA PRO A 33 3.14 53.25 3.03
C PRO A 33 3.95 53.70 4.25
N PRO A 34 3.43 54.65 5.05
CA PRO A 34 4.09 55.08 6.28
C PRO A 34 4.25 53.90 7.25
N ALA A 35 5.40 53.85 7.93
CA ALA A 35 5.71 52.83 8.91
C ALA A 35 4.66 52.82 10.04
N VAL A 36 3.90 51.74 10.11
CA VAL A 36 2.98 51.45 11.22
C VAL A 36 3.30 50.07 11.78
N GLY A 37 3.73 50.08 13.05
CA GLY A 37 3.64 48.95 13.97
C GLY A 37 4.60 47.79 13.72
N SER A 38 5.65 47.70 14.54
CA SER A 38 6.26 46.40 14.87
C SER A 38 5.22 45.53 15.59
N GLU A 39 4.33 44.87 14.85
CA GLU A 39 3.66 43.69 15.37
C GLU A 39 4.61 42.51 15.16
N THR A 40 5.29 42.14 16.25
CA THR A 40 5.94 40.86 16.41
C THR A 40 4.92 39.78 16.06
N ARG A 41 5.00 39.22 14.86
CA ARG A 41 4.25 38.02 14.49
C ARG A 41 4.87 36.89 15.30
N THR A 42 4.29 36.60 16.46
CA THR A 42 4.55 35.37 17.21
C THR A 42 4.47 34.20 16.23
N PRO A 43 5.55 33.41 16.05
CA PRO A 43 5.49 32.23 15.21
C PRO A 43 4.32 31.36 15.68
N ALA A 44 3.45 30.97 14.74
CA ALA A 44 2.42 29.98 15.03
C ALA A 44 3.15 28.73 15.57
N ALA A 45 2.83 28.36 16.80
CA ALA A 45 3.34 27.14 17.40
C ALA A 45 3.06 25.97 16.44
N PRO A 46 4.03 25.08 16.18
CA PRO A 46 3.78 23.88 15.40
C PRO A 46 2.57 23.16 15.97
N ALA A 47 1.67 22.68 15.11
CA ALA A 47 0.59 21.80 15.54
C ALA A 47 1.21 20.65 16.37
N PRO A 48 0.62 20.28 17.52
CA PRO A 48 1.14 19.19 18.32
C PRO A 48 1.26 17.94 17.44
N ALA A 49 2.43 17.30 17.48
CA ALA A 49 2.62 16.01 16.85
C ALA A 49 1.50 15.06 17.29
N PRO A 50 0.98 14.19 16.40
CA PRO A 50 -0.01 13.19 16.79
C PRO A 50 0.48 12.44 18.03
N ALA A 51 -0.40 12.26 19.02
CA ALA A 51 -0.07 11.49 20.19
C ALA A 51 0.45 10.09 19.77
N PRO A 52 1.42 9.51 20.49
CA PRO A 52 1.83 8.13 20.25
C PRO A 52 0.58 7.25 20.28
N MET A 53 0.31 6.55 19.18
CA MET A 53 -0.77 5.56 19.15
C MET A 53 -0.51 4.56 20.29
N PRO A 54 -1.55 4.14 21.04
CA PRO A 54 -1.38 3.09 22.04
C PRO A 54 -0.67 1.89 21.42
N PRO A 55 0.14 1.13 22.18
CA PRO A 55 0.65 -0.14 21.68
C PRO A 55 -0.52 -0.95 21.12
N GLU A 56 -0.30 -1.50 19.93
CA GLU A 56 -1.25 -2.21 19.06
C GLU A 56 -2.02 -3.29 19.85
N GLN A 57 -3.08 -2.88 20.53
CA GLN A 57 -3.87 -3.74 21.38
C GLN A 57 -4.89 -4.48 20.54
N THR A 58 -5.13 -5.74 20.92
CA THR A 58 -6.28 -6.47 20.42
C THR A 58 -7.55 -5.84 20.94
N LEU A 59 -8.48 -5.55 20.04
CA LEU A 59 -9.80 -4.99 20.35
C LEU A 59 -10.87 -6.06 20.11
N GLY A 60 -11.79 -6.25 21.05
CA GLY A 60 -12.93 -7.17 20.91
C GLY A 60 -12.58 -8.65 21.14
N GLY A 61 -13.51 -9.52 20.74
CA GLY A 61 -13.42 -10.98 20.90
C GLY A 61 -13.50 -11.47 22.34
N ASP A 62 -12.83 -12.59 22.59
CA ASP A 62 -12.80 -13.29 23.89
C ASP A 62 -11.80 -12.71 24.93
N GLY A 63 -11.12 -11.61 24.59
CA GLY A 63 -10.09 -10.98 25.43
C GLY A 63 -8.68 -11.56 25.27
N SER A 64 -8.49 -12.59 24.44
CA SER A 64 -7.17 -13.12 24.09
C SER A 64 -6.45 -12.18 23.12
N GLN A 65 -5.13 -12.07 23.26
CA GLN A 65 -4.31 -11.24 22.36
C GLN A 65 -4.13 -11.91 20.99
N ILE A 66 -4.26 -11.12 19.92
CA ILE A 66 -3.71 -11.40 18.60
C ILE A 66 -2.22 -11.06 18.63
N GLN A 67 -1.36 -12.08 18.65
CA GLN A 67 0.09 -11.93 18.64
C GLN A 67 0.65 -12.47 17.32
N LEU A 68 1.02 -11.57 16.41
CA LEU A 68 1.82 -11.95 15.25
C LEU A 68 3.29 -12.09 15.66
N SER A 69 4.01 -12.96 14.96
CA SER A 69 5.43 -13.21 15.18
C SER A 69 6.18 -13.23 13.85
N ALA A 70 7.48 -12.98 13.89
CA ALA A 70 8.34 -13.11 12.72
C ALA A 70 8.24 -14.50 12.09
N LEU A 71 8.09 -14.53 10.76
CA LEU A 71 8.27 -15.72 9.94
C LEU A 71 9.77 -15.96 9.75
N THR A 72 10.22 -17.16 10.14
CA THR A 72 11.61 -17.57 9.94
C THR A 72 11.79 -18.32 8.62
N SER A 73 13.03 -18.47 8.17
CA SER A 73 13.35 -19.31 7.00
C SER A 73 12.91 -20.77 7.20
N ALA A 74 13.00 -21.29 8.42
CA ALA A 74 12.53 -22.64 8.74
C ALA A 74 11.00 -22.76 8.63
N ASP A 75 10.27 -21.73 9.08
CA ASP A 75 8.80 -21.67 8.94
C ASP A 75 8.40 -21.73 7.45
N MET A 76 9.07 -20.95 6.60
CA MET A 76 8.80 -20.90 5.15
C MET A 76 9.15 -22.21 4.44
N GLN A 77 10.27 -22.84 4.81
CA GLN A 77 10.68 -24.13 4.24
C GLN A 77 9.73 -25.27 4.65
N ALA A 78 9.26 -25.27 5.90
CA ALA A 78 8.30 -26.26 6.37
C ALA A 78 6.90 -26.07 5.78
N ASN A 79 6.59 -24.87 5.27
CA ASN A 79 5.27 -24.51 4.75
C ASN A 79 5.36 -23.93 3.34
N PRO A 80 5.78 -24.71 2.32
CA PRO A 80 5.97 -24.18 0.98
C PRO A 80 4.66 -23.64 0.42
N ILE A 81 4.71 -22.43 -0.14
CA ILE A 81 3.64 -21.78 -0.90
C ILE A 81 4.05 -21.70 -2.37
N GLN A 82 3.07 -21.58 -3.27
CA GLN A 82 3.31 -21.53 -4.71
C GLN A 82 3.16 -20.11 -5.25
N GLY A 83 4.01 -19.75 -6.20
CA GLY A 83 3.94 -18.51 -6.98
C GLY A 83 5.28 -18.18 -7.61
N GLU A 84 5.26 -17.25 -8.56
CA GLU A 84 6.47 -16.75 -9.26
C GLU A 84 7.11 -15.59 -8.51
N LEU A 85 6.28 -14.69 -7.98
CA LEU A 85 6.71 -13.47 -7.29
C LEU A 85 6.04 -13.37 -5.93
N ALA A 86 6.68 -12.61 -5.03
CA ALA A 86 6.25 -12.50 -3.65
C ALA A 86 5.88 -11.07 -3.26
N CYS A 87 4.96 -10.96 -2.32
CA CYS A 87 4.79 -9.76 -1.52
C CYS A 87 4.97 -10.10 -0.04
N SER A 88 5.59 -9.20 0.72
CA SER A 88 5.78 -9.37 2.16
C SER A 88 5.37 -8.13 2.94
N PHE A 89 4.80 -8.38 4.12
CA PHE A 89 4.52 -7.35 5.11
C PHE A 89 5.56 -7.44 6.22
N ALA A 90 6.22 -6.32 6.50
CA ALA A 90 7.20 -6.22 7.57
C ALA A 90 6.83 -5.11 8.56
N ALA A 91 7.06 -5.37 9.85
CA ALA A 91 6.94 -4.38 10.90
C ALA A 91 8.11 -4.53 11.87
N ASN A 92 8.68 -3.41 12.33
CA ASN A 92 9.84 -3.40 13.24
C ASN A 92 11.06 -4.22 12.74
N GLY A 93 11.23 -4.33 11.42
CA GLY A 93 12.32 -5.11 10.80
C GLY A 93 12.05 -6.62 10.70
N GLU A 94 10.86 -7.08 11.10
CA GLU A 94 10.46 -8.49 11.04
C GLU A 94 9.41 -8.73 9.97
N THR A 95 9.56 -9.80 9.18
CA THR A 95 8.54 -10.26 8.24
C THR A 95 7.41 -10.96 8.99
N LEU A 96 6.21 -10.40 8.99
CA LEU A 96 5.06 -10.98 9.68
C LEU A 96 4.14 -11.77 8.74
N LEU A 97 4.15 -11.43 7.45
CA LEU A 97 3.38 -12.10 6.42
C LEU A 97 4.20 -12.17 5.12
N ILE A 98 4.16 -13.30 4.44
CA ILE A 98 4.65 -13.44 3.07
C ILE A 98 3.57 -14.12 2.23
N ALA A 99 3.41 -13.67 1.00
CA ALA A 99 2.51 -14.29 0.04
C ALA A 99 3.15 -14.37 -1.35
N GLN A 100 2.80 -15.41 -2.10
CA GLN A 100 3.28 -15.67 -3.43
C GLN A 100 2.11 -15.87 -4.39
N GLY A 101 2.28 -15.42 -5.62
CA GLY A 101 1.31 -15.60 -6.69
C GLY A 101 1.98 -15.62 -8.06
N ASN A 102 1.27 -16.13 -9.06
CA ASN A 102 1.72 -16.08 -10.46
C ASN A 102 1.33 -14.75 -11.10
N VAL A 103 2.16 -14.24 -12.00
CA VAL A 103 1.89 -13.02 -12.75
C VAL A 103 0.76 -13.26 -13.76
N ALA A 104 -0.10 -12.26 -13.93
CA ALA A 104 -1.26 -12.27 -14.82
C ALA A 104 -2.23 -13.46 -14.59
N SER A 105 -2.24 -14.03 -13.37
CA SER A 105 -3.13 -15.13 -13.00
C SER A 105 -4.36 -14.66 -12.24
N LYS A 106 -5.46 -15.40 -12.39
CA LYS A 106 -6.67 -15.25 -11.56
C LYS A 106 -6.71 -16.22 -10.38
N ASP A 107 -5.78 -17.18 -10.35
CA ASP A 107 -5.67 -18.13 -9.24
C ASP A 107 -5.35 -17.39 -7.95
N ALA A 108 -5.65 -18.02 -6.82
CA ALA A 108 -5.36 -17.40 -5.53
C ALA A 108 -3.85 -17.33 -5.28
N ALA A 109 -3.37 -16.16 -4.86
CA ALA A 109 -2.10 -16.05 -4.18
C ALA A 109 -2.16 -16.81 -2.84
N GLN A 110 -1.07 -17.48 -2.49
CA GLN A 110 -0.93 -18.25 -1.26
C GLN A 110 -0.01 -17.51 -0.30
N GLY A 111 -0.38 -17.43 0.97
CA GLY A 111 0.44 -16.76 1.98
C GLY A 111 0.58 -17.53 3.27
N LEU A 112 1.55 -17.08 4.05
CA LEU A 112 1.87 -17.53 5.40
C LEU A 112 1.82 -16.33 6.35
N VAL A 113 1.33 -16.59 7.55
CA VAL A 113 1.40 -15.69 8.71
C VAL A 113 1.71 -16.53 9.94
N LYS A 114 2.49 -16.00 10.88
CA LYS A 114 2.75 -16.69 12.14
C LYS A 114 1.98 -16.03 13.27
N VAL A 115 1.11 -16.79 13.93
CA VAL A 115 0.20 -16.32 14.98
C VAL A 115 0.41 -17.19 16.21
N THR A 116 0.74 -16.56 17.35
CA THR A 116 0.92 -17.25 18.64
C THR A 116 1.88 -18.46 18.52
N GLY A 117 2.93 -18.32 17.71
CA GLY A 117 3.96 -19.35 17.50
C GLY A 117 3.68 -20.39 16.41
N TYR A 118 2.49 -20.40 15.80
CA TYR A 118 2.13 -21.36 14.74
C TYR A 118 2.02 -20.67 13.38
N VAL A 119 2.47 -21.35 12.33
CA VAL A 119 2.34 -20.87 10.95
C VAL A 119 0.98 -21.25 10.42
N GLU A 120 0.26 -20.27 9.89
CA GLU A 120 -1.04 -20.46 9.28
C GLU A 120 -1.00 -20.08 7.81
N ARG A 121 -1.72 -20.85 6.98
CA ARG A 121 -1.94 -20.53 5.57
C ARG A 121 -3.11 -19.57 5.39
N ILE A 122 -2.94 -18.67 4.44
CA ILE A 122 -3.93 -17.70 4.00
C ILE A 122 -3.93 -17.61 2.48
N ALA A 123 -5.00 -17.07 1.89
CA ALA A 123 -5.09 -16.89 0.45
C ALA A 123 -5.83 -15.60 0.09
N ALA A 124 -5.44 -14.98 -1.01
CA ALA A 124 -6.11 -13.83 -1.62
C ALA A 124 -6.30 -14.07 -3.13
N PRO A 125 -7.39 -13.59 -3.75
CA PRO A 125 -7.61 -13.78 -5.19
C PRO A 125 -6.64 -12.93 -6.04
N GLY A 126 -6.46 -13.32 -7.30
CA GLY A 126 -5.85 -12.45 -8.32
C GLY A 126 -4.33 -12.58 -8.50
N GLY A 127 -3.73 -13.69 -8.10
CA GLY A 127 -2.31 -13.96 -8.29
C GLY A 127 -1.41 -12.89 -7.69
N PHE A 128 -0.25 -12.67 -8.31
CA PHE A 128 0.68 -11.63 -7.88
C PHE A 128 0.11 -10.21 -8.07
N ASP A 129 -0.51 -9.94 -9.21
CA ASP A 129 -1.06 -8.61 -9.53
C ASP A 129 -2.14 -8.16 -8.54
N GLY A 130 -2.92 -9.12 -8.02
CA GLY A 130 -3.94 -8.90 -7.01
C GLY A 130 -3.38 -8.42 -5.66
N MET A 131 -2.07 -8.55 -5.43
CA MET A 131 -1.40 -8.15 -4.19
C MET A 131 -0.68 -6.80 -4.28
N LEU A 132 -0.46 -6.25 -5.48
CA LEU A 132 0.40 -5.07 -5.70
C LEU A 132 -0.09 -3.81 -4.97
N LYS A 133 -1.39 -3.68 -4.74
CA LYS A 133 -2.00 -2.52 -4.07
C LYS A 133 -2.47 -2.84 -2.66
N GLY A 134 -1.91 -3.88 -2.06
CA GLY A 134 -2.46 -4.54 -0.88
C GLY A 134 -3.39 -5.68 -1.28
N ALA A 135 -3.89 -6.41 -0.28
CA ALA A 135 -4.69 -7.62 -0.49
C ALA A 135 -5.58 -7.92 0.72
N ASN A 136 -6.67 -8.64 0.47
CA ASN A 136 -7.52 -9.19 1.51
C ASN A 136 -7.34 -10.72 1.53
N PHE A 137 -6.58 -11.19 2.52
CA PHE A 137 -6.30 -12.59 2.71
C PHE A 137 -7.30 -13.23 3.67
N THR A 138 -7.67 -14.48 3.41
CA THR A 138 -8.54 -15.27 4.29
C THR A 138 -7.95 -16.64 4.58
N GLY A 139 -8.29 -17.23 5.72
CA GLY A 139 -7.93 -18.61 6.05
C GLY A 139 -8.27 -19.00 7.48
N ALA A 140 -8.73 -20.22 7.74
CA ALA A 140 -9.04 -20.73 9.10
C ALA A 140 -9.87 -19.75 9.97
N GLY A 141 -10.90 -19.11 9.39
CA GLY A 141 -11.78 -18.20 10.14
C GLY A 141 -11.17 -16.82 10.47
N LYS A 142 -10.07 -16.43 9.83
CA LYS A 142 -9.50 -15.08 9.94
C LYS A 142 -9.48 -14.36 8.61
N THR A 143 -9.44 -13.03 8.70
CA THR A 143 -9.25 -12.11 7.58
C THR A 143 -8.05 -11.22 7.90
N ILE A 144 -7.15 -11.03 6.93
CA ILE A 144 -6.01 -10.13 7.03
C ILE A 144 -6.08 -9.15 5.87
N LEU A 145 -6.28 -7.88 6.18
CA LEU A 145 -6.25 -6.80 5.20
C LEU A 145 -4.87 -6.15 5.21
N ILE A 146 -4.23 -6.08 4.06
CA ILE A 146 -3.08 -5.21 3.81
C ILE A 146 -3.57 -4.01 3.02
N ALA A 147 -3.42 -2.81 3.58
CA ALA A 147 -3.66 -1.54 2.90
C ALA A 147 -2.32 -0.84 2.66
N VAL A 148 -2.04 -0.43 1.43
CA VAL A 148 -0.89 0.42 1.10
C VAL A 148 -1.28 1.87 1.38
N ASP A 149 -0.57 2.51 2.30
CA ASP A 149 -0.95 3.81 2.88
C ASP A 149 -0.25 4.99 2.18
N GLY A 150 0.75 4.73 1.34
CA GLY A 150 1.52 5.76 0.67
C GLY A 150 2.40 5.24 -0.45
N PRO A 151 3.11 6.13 -1.16
CA PRO A 151 4.02 5.76 -2.23
C PRO A 151 5.22 4.96 -1.69
N ALA A 152 5.83 4.15 -2.56
CA ALA A 152 7.04 3.42 -2.23
C ALA A 152 8.18 4.36 -1.83
N THR A 153 8.99 3.90 -0.88
CA THR A 153 10.12 4.64 -0.31
C THR A 153 11.41 3.85 -0.54
N GLY A 154 12.49 4.54 -0.89
CA GLY A 154 13.77 3.90 -1.24
C GLY A 154 13.94 3.68 -2.75
N GLY A 155 14.93 2.88 -3.12
CA GLY A 155 15.26 2.54 -4.51
C GLY A 155 15.32 1.04 -4.75
N GLY A 156 15.68 0.64 -5.98
CA GLY A 156 15.66 -0.75 -6.42
C GLY A 156 14.40 -1.10 -7.22
N GLU A 157 14.27 -2.37 -7.60
CA GLU A 157 13.15 -2.87 -8.41
C GLU A 157 11.84 -2.96 -7.60
N SER A 158 11.96 -3.20 -6.30
CA SER A 158 10.85 -3.44 -5.39
C SER A 158 10.99 -2.64 -4.10
N PRO A 159 10.92 -1.29 -4.16
CA PRO A 159 11.01 -0.46 -2.97
C PRO A 159 9.80 -0.70 -2.04
N PRO A 160 9.99 -0.73 -0.71
CA PRO A 160 8.91 -0.90 0.26
C PRO A 160 7.95 0.30 0.26
N SER A 161 6.65 0.04 0.30
CA SER A 161 5.62 1.07 0.51
C SER A 161 5.12 1.05 1.95
N PRO A 162 4.84 2.21 2.59
CA PRO A 162 4.13 2.26 3.86
C PRO A 162 2.79 1.51 3.75
N ALA A 163 2.46 0.70 4.75
CA ALA A 163 1.26 -0.11 4.73
C ALA A 163 0.75 -0.44 6.14
N THR A 164 -0.52 -0.81 6.23
CA THR A 164 -1.18 -1.24 7.45
C THR A 164 -1.73 -2.65 7.29
N LEU A 165 -1.38 -3.53 8.24
CA LEU A 165 -1.97 -4.86 8.38
C LEU A 165 -3.09 -4.80 9.42
N THR A 166 -4.31 -5.18 9.03
CA THR A 166 -5.43 -5.39 9.95
C THR A 166 -5.78 -6.87 10.02
N TYR A 167 -5.52 -7.49 11.17
CA TYR A 167 -5.88 -8.87 11.46
C TYR A 167 -7.26 -8.89 12.11
N GLN A 168 -8.14 -9.77 11.64
CA GLN A 168 -9.50 -9.94 12.15
C GLN A 168 -9.79 -11.43 12.35
N ARG A 169 -10.21 -11.79 13.56
CA ARG A 169 -10.69 -13.12 13.93
C ARG A 169 -12.21 -13.21 13.76
N ALA A 170 -12.72 -14.42 13.62
CA ALA A 170 -14.17 -14.68 13.52
C ALA A 170 -14.97 -14.29 14.77
N ASP A 171 -14.35 -14.21 15.94
CA ASP A 171 -14.99 -13.75 17.18
C ASP A 171 -15.07 -12.22 17.29
N GLY A 172 -14.63 -11.50 16.26
CA GLY A 172 -14.63 -10.04 16.23
C GLY A 172 -13.42 -9.40 16.88
N ALA A 173 -12.44 -10.18 17.37
CA ALA A 173 -11.16 -9.62 17.77
C ALA A 173 -10.41 -9.06 16.56
N SER A 174 -9.83 -7.87 16.71
CA SER A 174 -9.01 -7.24 15.68
C SER A 174 -7.76 -6.58 16.24
N ARG A 175 -6.70 -6.54 15.43
CA ARG A 175 -5.48 -5.81 15.71
C ARG A 175 -4.98 -5.15 14.43
N VAL A 176 -4.52 -3.91 14.58
CA VAL A 176 -3.95 -3.09 13.50
C VAL A 176 -2.46 -2.93 13.76
N ILE A 177 -1.64 -3.11 12.73
CA ILE A 177 -0.18 -3.08 12.78
C ILE A 177 0.32 -2.23 11.61
N PRO A 178 0.87 -1.02 11.84
CA PRO A 178 1.61 -0.30 10.80
C PRO A 178 2.92 -0.99 10.44
N GLY A 179 3.32 -0.87 9.18
CA GLY A 179 4.53 -1.48 8.66
C GLY A 179 4.80 -1.08 7.21
N THR A 180 5.42 -1.98 6.47
CA THR A 180 5.70 -1.82 5.04
C THR A 180 5.25 -3.03 4.24
N TRP A 181 4.82 -2.78 3.00
CA TRP A 181 4.46 -3.77 2.00
C TRP A 181 5.44 -3.69 0.84
N THR A 182 6.06 -4.81 0.51
CA THR A 182 7.07 -4.90 -0.56
C THR A 182 6.69 -6.03 -1.49
N CYS A 183 6.60 -5.76 -2.79
CA CYS A 183 6.28 -6.75 -3.82
C CYS A 183 7.38 -6.82 -4.87
N GLY A 184 7.87 -8.03 -5.17
CA GLY A 184 9.03 -8.21 -6.02
C GLY A 184 9.44 -9.66 -6.27
N PRO A 185 10.50 -9.84 -7.07
CA PRO A 185 11.19 -11.13 -7.23
C PRO A 185 11.89 -11.58 -5.94
#